data_AF-A0A966BDZ9-F1
#
_entry.id   AF-A0A966BDZ9-F1
#
_cell.length_a   1.000
_cell.length_b   1.000
_cell.length_c   1.000
_cell.angle_alpha   90.00
_cell.angle_beta   90.00
_cell.angle_gamma   90.00
#
_symmetry.space_group_name_H-M   'P 1'
#
loop_
_entity.id
_entity.type
_entity.pdbx_description
1 polymer ?
#
loop_
_entity_poly.entity_id
_entity_poly.type
_entity_poly.pdbx_seq_one_letter_code
_entity_poly.pdbx_strand_id
1 'polypeptide(L)'
;MSTIAIIGAGTVGIRVARQLAAVDEVDKLILGTRHPLRIKSLSRQLLDVDVEVIAPGRLPDVDTVVLALPAGGHAKIAEEALSQGAHVVSISDSTSDIQELLELNSAAEKVGKSVVVGAGFSPGLSCLIARHATSFLDQVDEVHIARMGTGGAACQRQLHRARAKEAIDWHDGHWRKRPGGSGRELVWFPDP
;
A
#
# COMPACT_ATOMS: atom_id res chain seq x y z
N MET A 1 22.82 3.52 1.17
CA MET A 1 23.03 2.08 1.25
C MET A 1 21.98 1.50 2.18
N SER A 2 20.88 1.01 1.61
CA SER A 2 19.68 0.59 2.34
C SER A 2 19.26 -0.84 1.98
N THR A 3 18.86 -1.60 3.00
CA THR A 3 18.22 -2.91 2.85
C THR A 3 16.71 -2.76 3.03
N ILE A 4 15.95 -3.28 2.06
CA ILE A 4 14.48 -3.20 2.07
C ILE A 4 13.87 -4.60 2.01
N ALA A 5 12.97 -4.91 2.94
CA ALA A 5 12.16 -6.13 2.87
C ALA A 5 10.80 -5.85 2.22
N ILE A 6 10.39 -6.70 1.28
CA ILE A 6 9.07 -6.67 0.66
C ILE A 6 8.33 -7.93 1.08
N ILE A 7 7.37 -7.78 1.99
CA ILE A 7 6.55 -8.88 2.50
C ILE A 7 5.34 -9.03 1.59
N GLY A 8 5.37 -10.03 0.72
CA GLY A 8 4.34 -10.30 -0.28
C GLY A 8 4.83 -10.15 -1.71
N ALA A 9 5.35 -11.23 -2.30
CA ALA A 9 5.80 -11.25 -3.70
C ALA A 9 4.66 -11.55 -4.71
N GLY A 10 3.51 -10.87 -4.57
CA GLY A 10 2.43 -10.87 -5.57
C GLY A 10 2.68 -9.87 -6.71
N THR A 11 1.66 -9.58 -7.53
CA THR A 11 1.79 -8.61 -8.64
C THR A 11 2.34 -7.26 -8.20
N VAL A 12 1.83 -6.70 -7.10
CA VAL A 12 2.27 -5.39 -6.60
C VAL A 12 3.67 -5.48 -6.00
N GLY A 13 3.94 -6.43 -5.11
CA GLY A 13 5.27 -6.57 -4.49
C GLY A 13 6.38 -6.86 -5.51
N ILE A 14 6.11 -7.61 -6.58
CA ILE A 14 7.05 -7.81 -7.70
C ILE A 14 7.31 -6.49 -8.43
N ARG A 15 6.28 -5.66 -8.64
CA ARG A 15 6.46 -4.35 -9.26
C ARG A 15 7.27 -3.42 -8.36
N VAL A 16 7.01 -3.42 -7.05
CA VAL A 16 7.82 -2.68 -6.06
C VAL A 16 9.28 -3.12 -6.14
N ALA A 17 9.56 -4.42 -6.10
CA ALA A 17 10.92 -4.96 -6.19
C ALA A 17 11.63 -4.49 -7.47
N ARG A 18 10.95 -4.52 -8.62
CA ARG A 18 11.50 -4.04 -9.90
C ARG A 18 11.77 -2.54 -9.93
N GLN A 19 10.99 -1.73 -9.23
CA GLN A 19 11.24 -0.28 -9.17
C GLN A 19 12.39 0.03 -8.21
N LEU A 20 12.44 -0.62 -7.04
CA LEU A 20 13.51 -0.42 -6.08
C LEU A 20 14.86 -0.96 -6.56
N ALA A 21 14.87 -2.01 -7.38
CA ALA A 21 16.11 -2.52 -7.99
C ALA A 21 16.78 -1.52 -8.95
N ALA A 22 16.09 -0.45 -9.34
CA ALA A 22 16.62 0.63 -10.19
C ALA A 22 16.96 1.90 -9.39
N VAL A 23 16.95 1.82 -8.05
CA VAL A 23 17.26 2.94 -7.15
C VAL A 23 18.66 2.69 -6.58
N ASP A 24 19.62 3.56 -6.92
CA ASP A 24 21.04 3.40 -6.58
C ASP A 24 21.29 3.35 -5.06
N GLU A 25 20.40 3.91 -4.24
CA GLU A 25 20.53 3.92 -2.79
C GLU A 25 20.16 2.57 -2.12
N VAL A 26 19.56 1.63 -2.86
CA VAL A 26 19.10 0.32 -2.39
C VAL A 26 20.09 -0.78 -2.78
N ASP A 27 20.82 -1.32 -1.81
CA ASP A 27 21.83 -2.37 -2.09
C ASP A 27 21.25 -3.76 -2.04
N LYS A 28 20.21 -3.96 -1.22
CA LYS A 28 19.67 -5.28 -0.93
C LYS A 28 18.15 -5.27 -0.81
N LEU A 29 17.53 -6.23 -1.49
CA LEU A 29 16.10 -6.55 -1.40
C LEU A 29 15.90 -7.91 -0.77
N ILE A 30 14.99 -8.00 0.20
CA ILE A 30 14.55 -9.26 0.79
C ILE A 30 13.08 -9.50 0.42
N LEU A 31 12.81 -10.54 -0.37
CA LEU A 31 11.47 -10.87 -0.83
C LEU A 31 10.85 -11.95 0.06
N GLY A 32 9.91 -11.55 0.91
CA GLY A 32 9.12 -12.46 1.74
C GLY A 32 7.95 -13.06 0.96
N THR A 33 7.89 -14.39 0.83
CA THR A 33 6.80 -15.06 0.11
C THR A 33 6.49 -16.47 0.63
N ARG A 34 5.21 -16.87 0.55
CA ARG A 34 4.77 -18.24 0.84
C ARG A 34 5.26 -19.26 -0.19
N HIS A 35 5.71 -18.80 -1.36
CA HIS A 35 6.10 -19.66 -2.48
C HIS A 35 7.49 -19.27 -3.02
N PRO A 36 8.57 -19.44 -2.24
CA PRO A 36 9.92 -18.95 -2.60
C PRO A 36 10.43 -19.53 -3.93
N LEU A 37 10.10 -20.79 -4.22
CA LEU A 37 10.48 -21.44 -5.47
C LEU A 37 9.89 -20.77 -6.73
N ARG A 38 8.71 -20.13 -6.63
CA ARG A 38 8.06 -19.45 -7.76
C ARG A 38 8.72 -18.12 -8.11
N ILE A 39 9.47 -17.53 -7.19
CA ILE A 39 10.05 -16.18 -7.32
C ILE A 39 11.57 -16.25 -7.59
N LYS A 40 12.19 -17.41 -7.44
CA LYS A 40 13.64 -17.61 -7.62
C LYS A 40 14.15 -17.27 -9.02
N SER A 41 13.32 -17.41 -10.06
CA SER A 41 13.69 -16.99 -11.41
C SER A 41 13.65 -15.47 -11.57
N LEU A 42 12.68 -14.80 -10.93
CA LEU A 42 12.56 -13.35 -10.93
C LEU A 42 13.71 -12.69 -10.18
N SER A 43 14.12 -13.23 -9.03
CA SER A 43 15.25 -12.65 -8.27
C SER A 43 16.53 -12.61 -9.09
N ARG A 44 16.76 -13.61 -9.96
CA ARG A 44 17.90 -13.63 -10.89
C ARG A 44 17.81 -12.61 -12.04
N GLN A 45 16.64 -12.02 -12.28
CA GLN A 45 16.46 -10.99 -13.31
C GLN A 45 16.75 -9.58 -12.79
N LEU A 46 16.84 -9.41 -11.46
CA LEU A 46 17.18 -8.15 -10.81
C LEU A 46 18.69 -8.13 -10.58
N LEU A 47 19.47 -7.88 -11.65
CA LEU A 47 20.92 -8.07 -11.65
C LEU A 47 21.69 -6.97 -10.90
N ASP A 48 21.10 -5.79 -10.77
CA ASP A 48 21.77 -4.60 -10.24
C ASP A 48 21.63 -4.46 -8.71
N VAL A 49 20.94 -5.39 -8.04
CA VAL A 49 20.70 -5.36 -6.59
C VAL A 49 20.83 -6.76 -6.00
N ASP A 50 21.35 -6.89 -4.77
CA ASP A 50 21.36 -8.19 -4.07
C ASP A 50 19.92 -8.58 -3.70
N VAL A 51 19.48 -9.78 -4.10
CA VAL A 51 18.12 -10.25 -3.84
C VAL A 51 18.12 -11.57 -3.08
N GLU A 52 17.62 -11.51 -1.86
CA GLU A 52 17.35 -12.66 -1.02
C GLU A 52 15.85 -13.00 -1.05
N VAL A 53 15.51 -14.29 -1.05
CA VAL A 53 14.11 -14.75 -0.99
C VAL A 53 13.91 -15.58 0.26
N ILE A 54 13.00 -15.16 1.13
CA ILE A 54 12.74 -15.81 2.41
C ILE A 54 11.32 -16.37 2.49
N ALA A 55 11.18 -17.47 3.24
CA ALA A 55 9.88 -18.01 3.62
C ALA A 55 9.25 -17.17 4.75
N PRO A 56 7.93 -17.28 4.99
CA PRO A 56 7.29 -16.57 6.11
C PRO A 56 7.89 -17.00 7.45
N GLY A 57 8.09 -16.04 8.35
CA GLY A 57 8.72 -16.24 9.64
C GLY A 57 8.96 -14.90 10.32
N ARG A 58 9.97 -14.85 11.20
CA ARG A 58 10.45 -13.59 11.79
C ARG A 58 10.85 -12.61 10.70
N LEU A 59 10.52 -11.33 10.89
CA LEU A 59 10.97 -10.30 9.96
C LEU A 59 12.52 -10.20 9.94
N PRO A 60 13.11 -9.99 8.75
CA PRO A 60 14.53 -9.71 8.64
C PRO A 60 14.84 -8.32 9.21
N ASP A 61 16.05 -8.17 9.76
CA ASP A 61 16.57 -6.88 10.23
C ASP A 61 16.95 -6.00 9.03
N VAL A 62 16.18 -4.93 8.79
CA VAL A 62 16.25 -4.09 7.58
C VAL A 62 15.88 -2.64 7.89
N ASP A 63 16.21 -1.70 7.01
CA ASP A 63 15.88 -0.29 7.21
C ASP A 63 14.40 0.01 6.96
N THR A 64 13.80 -0.67 5.98
CA THR A 64 12.39 -0.45 5.58
C THR A 64 11.70 -1.76 5.24
N VAL A 65 10.45 -1.91 5.71
CA VAL A 65 9.57 -3.02 5.41
C VAL A 65 8.38 -2.53 4.58
N VAL A 66 8.22 -3.06 3.37
CA VAL A 66 7.06 -2.85 2.51
C VAL A 66 6.08 -4.01 2.68
N LEU A 67 4.87 -3.72 3.14
CA LEU A 67 3.79 -4.69 3.29
C LEU A 67 2.95 -4.72 2.02
N ALA A 68 3.22 -5.70 1.16
CA ALA A 68 2.53 -5.96 -0.10
C ALA A 68 1.60 -7.18 -0.01
N LEU A 69 0.86 -7.29 1.10
CA LEU A 69 -0.02 -8.39 1.43
C LEU A 69 -1.50 -8.07 1.09
N PRO A 70 -2.36 -9.09 0.97
CA PRO A 70 -3.80 -8.88 1.04
C PRO A 70 -4.21 -8.25 2.37
N ALA A 71 -5.38 -7.60 2.39
CA ALA A 71 -5.95 -6.99 3.59
C ALA A 71 -5.97 -7.93 4.80
N GLY A 72 -5.62 -7.37 5.96
CA GLY A 72 -5.61 -8.02 7.27
C GLY A 72 -4.21 -8.22 7.83
N GLY A 73 -4.02 -7.81 9.09
CA GLY A 73 -2.83 -8.14 9.88
C GLY A 73 -1.60 -7.30 9.57
N HIS A 74 -1.76 -6.19 8.82
CA HIS A 74 -0.66 -5.28 8.51
C HIS A 74 -0.10 -4.62 9.78
N ALA A 75 -0.95 -4.21 10.73
CA ALA A 75 -0.52 -3.55 11.97
C ALA A 75 0.40 -4.43 12.82
N LYS A 76 0.09 -5.72 12.96
CA LYS A 76 0.95 -6.67 13.69
C LYS A 76 2.35 -6.77 13.09
N ILE A 77 2.46 -6.81 11.77
CA ILE A 77 3.75 -6.87 11.07
C ILE A 77 4.48 -5.53 11.18
N ALA A 78 3.73 -4.42 11.11
CA ALA A 78 4.28 -3.08 11.29
C ALA A 78 4.84 -2.86 12.70
N GLU A 79 4.16 -3.34 13.75
CA GLU A 79 4.67 -3.32 15.13
C GLU A 79 5.99 -4.10 15.28
N GLU A 80 6.07 -5.30 14.70
CA GLU A 80 7.31 -6.08 14.71
C GLU A 80 8.44 -5.32 14.00
N ALA A 81 8.18 -4.74 12.82
CA ALA A 81 9.15 -3.95 12.07
C ALA A 81 9.61 -2.69 12.84
N LEU A 82 8.69 -1.95 13.45
CA LEU A 82 9.01 -0.78 14.28
C LEU A 82 9.86 -1.16 15.50
N SER A 83 9.56 -2.30 16.13
CA SER A 83 10.35 -2.81 17.27
C SER A 83 11.79 -3.16 16.90
N GLN A 84 12.04 -3.45 15.61
CA GLN A 84 13.37 -3.69 15.04
C GLN A 84 14.01 -2.40 14.50
N GLY A 85 13.34 -1.26 14.61
CA GLY A 85 13.87 0.03 14.13
C GLY A 85 13.72 0.25 12.62
N ALA A 86 12.81 -0.46 11.96
CA ALA A 86 12.53 -0.27 10.53
C ALA A 86 11.41 0.74 10.27
N HIS A 87 11.50 1.47 9.16
CA HIS A 87 10.35 2.19 8.60
C HIS A 87 9.35 1.19 7.99
N VAL A 88 8.08 1.56 7.92
CA VAL A 88 7.02 0.70 7.36
C VAL A 88 6.28 1.42 6.26
N VAL A 89 6.05 0.74 5.14
CA VAL A 89 5.18 1.20 4.05
C VAL A 89 4.13 0.13 3.78
N SER A 90 2.86 0.48 3.96
CA SER A 90 1.74 -0.43 3.73
C SER A 90 0.94 -0.03 2.50
N ILE A 91 0.72 -0.99 1.58
CA ILE A 91 -0.13 -0.76 0.40
C ILE A 91 -1.60 -1.08 0.67
N SER A 92 -1.97 -1.48 1.90
CA SER A 92 -3.35 -1.90 2.18
C SER A 92 -4.33 -0.75 1.93
N ASP A 93 -5.44 -1.10 1.30
CA ASP A 93 -6.58 -0.22 1.04
C ASP A 93 -7.80 -0.59 1.90
N SER A 94 -7.64 -1.52 2.85
CA SER A 94 -8.69 -1.85 3.82
C SER A 94 -8.79 -0.77 4.88
N THR A 95 -10.01 -0.30 5.16
CA THR A 95 -10.25 0.67 6.22
C THR A 95 -9.80 0.16 7.60
N SER A 96 -9.93 -1.14 7.87
CA SER A 96 -9.48 -1.75 9.12
C SER A 96 -7.96 -1.68 9.28
N ASP A 97 -7.21 -2.09 8.26
CA ASP A 97 -5.75 -2.05 8.30
C ASP A 97 -5.25 -0.60 8.41
N ILE A 98 -5.87 0.34 7.68
CA ILE A 98 -5.50 1.75 7.74
C ILE A 98 -5.72 2.29 9.16
N GLN A 99 -6.86 1.99 9.79
CA GLN A 99 -7.15 2.43 11.14
C GLN A 99 -6.15 1.85 12.15
N GLU A 100 -5.92 0.54 12.13
CA GLU A 100 -4.96 -0.13 13.02
C GLU A 100 -3.52 0.38 12.81
N LEU A 101 -3.12 0.67 11.57
CA LEU A 101 -1.79 1.22 11.28
C LEU A 101 -1.64 2.67 11.77
N LEU A 102 -2.69 3.49 11.68
CA LEU A 102 -2.67 4.87 12.19
C LEU A 102 -2.55 4.92 13.73
N GLU A 103 -3.08 3.91 14.43
CA GLU A 103 -2.93 3.78 15.88
C GLU A 103 -1.46 3.59 16.32
N LEU A 104 -0.58 3.17 15.40
CA LEU A 104 0.86 3.01 15.66
C LEU A 104 1.66 4.32 15.68
N ASN A 105 1.04 5.48 15.45
CA ASN A 105 1.75 6.76 15.36
C ASN A 105 2.67 7.02 16.58
N SER A 106 2.12 6.88 17.79
CA SER A 106 2.86 7.08 19.03
C SER A 106 4.01 6.08 19.21
N ALA A 107 3.87 4.85 18.70
CA ALA A 107 4.94 3.86 18.75
C ALA A 107 6.05 4.20 17.75
N ALA A 108 5.69 4.64 16.55
CA ALA A 108 6.61 5.05 15.50
C ALA A 108 7.44 6.29 15.92
N GLU A 109 6.80 7.30 16.50
CA GLU A 109 7.47 8.50 17.03
C GLU A 109 8.50 8.16 18.11
N LYS A 110 8.16 7.25 19.04
CA LYS A 110 9.06 6.82 20.13
C LYS A 110 10.37 6.21 19.63
N VAL A 111 10.34 5.48 18.52
CA VAL A 111 11.52 4.85 17.91
C VAL A 111 12.15 5.69 16.80
N GLY A 112 11.60 6.88 16.52
CA GLY A 112 12.08 7.76 15.44
C GLY A 112 11.89 7.18 14.05
N LYS A 113 10.83 6.39 13.83
CA LYS A 113 10.51 5.75 12.55
C LYS A 113 9.16 6.20 12.02
N SER A 114 8.86 5.81 10.79
CA SER A 114 7.65 6.25 10.09
C SER A 114 6.84 5.05 9.64
N VAL A 115 5.51 5.17 9.72
CA VAL A 115 4.55 4.24 9.13
C VAL A 115 3.78 4.98 8.05
N VAL A 116 4.03 4.65 6.78
CA VAL A 116 3.30 5.17 5.64
C VAL A 116 2.14 4.21 5.34
N VAL A 117 0.92 4.73 5.38
CA VAL A 117 -0.32 3.96 5.17
C VAL A 117 -0.96 4.29 3.82
N GLY A 118 -1.67 3.32 3.25
CA GLY A 118 -2.39 3.54 1.99
C GLY A 118 -1.49 3.92 0.82
N ALA A 119 -0.27 3.37 0.74
CA ALA A 119 0.72 3.68 -0.29
C ALA A 119 0.47 2.91 -1.60
N GLY A 120 -0.75 3.01 -2.13
CA GLY A 120 -1.18 2.30 -3.34
C GLY A 120 -1.61 3.23 -4.47
N PHE A 121 -2.56 2.76 -5.28
CA PHE A 121 -3.19 3.59 -6.32
C PHE A 121 -4.30 4.47 -5.75
N SER A 122 -5.24 3.87 -5.03
CA SER A 122 -6.32 4.56 -4.33
C SER A 122 -6.77 3.73 -3.13
N PRO A 123 -6.37 4.09 -1.90
CA PRO A 123 -5.62 5.28 -1.51
C PRO A 123 -4.14 5.27 -1.97
N GLY A 124 -3.49 6.43 -1.92
CA GLY A 124 -2.07 6.61 -2.26
C GLY A 124 -1.88 7.66 -3.34
N LEU A 125 -1.68 7.22 -4.59
CA LEU A 125 -1.57 8.14 -5.74
C LEU A 125 -2.78 9.09 -5.82
N SER A 126 -4.00 8.60 -5.56
CA SER A 126 -5.19 9.45 -5.51
C SER A 126 -5.11 10.55 -4.45
N CYS A 127 -4.52 10.26 -3.29
CA CYS A 127 -4.30 11.24 -2.22
C CYS A 127 -3.25 12.28 -2.62
N LEU A 128 -2.17 11.86 -3.28
CA LEU A 128 -1.13 12.77 -3.78
C LEU A 128 -1.67 13.69 -4.89
N ILE A 129 -2.45 13.15 -5.83
CA ILE A 129 -3.11 13.95 -6.87
C ILE A 129 -4.07 14.94 -6.24
N ALA A 130 -4.90 14.52 -5.28
CA ALA A 130 -5.81 15.41 -4.58
C ALA A 130 -5.06 16.52 -3.84
N ARG A 131 -3.97 16.19 -3.12
CA ARG A 131 -3.14 17.19 -2.43
C ARG A 131 -2.46 18.16 -3.40
N HIS A 132 -1.98 17.66 -4.53
CA HIS A 132 -1.35 18.50 -5.55
C HIS A 132 -2.38 19.43 -6.21
N ALA A 133 -3.50 18.91 -6.68
CA ALA A 133 -4.55 19.69 -7.33
C ALA A 133 -5.12 20.78 -6.41
N THR A 134 -5.31 20.46 -5.12
CA THR A 134 -5.83 21.42 -4.14
C THR A 134 -4.82 22.51 -3.77
N SER A 135 -3.51 22.30 -4.01
CA SER A 135 -2.49 23.32 -3.72
C SER A 135 -2.56 24.55 -4.62
N PHE A 136 -3.31 24.49 -5.72
CA PHE A 136 -3.54 25.61 -6.65
C PHE A 136 -4.80 26.43 -6.31
N LEU A 137 -5.54 26.05 -5.27
CA LEU A 137 -6.81 26.67 -4.90
C LEU A 137 -6.69 27.35 -3.54
N ASP A 138 -7.28 28.53 -3.38
CA ASP A 138 -7.34 29.23 -2.09
C ASP A 138 -8.25 28.49 -1.09
N GLN A 139 -9.33 27.89 -1.59
CA GLN A 139 -10.31 27.12 -0.83
C GLN A 139 -10.74 25.88 -1.61
N VAL A 140 -10.98 24.78 -0.90
CA VAL A 140 -11.48 23.52 -1.45
C VAL A 140 -12.76 23.16 -0.73
N ASP A 141 -13.88 23.15 -1.45
CA ASP A 141 -15.16 22.75 -0.89
C ASP A 141 -15.36 21.22 -0.97
N GLU A 142 -14.96 20.61 -2.09
CA GLU A 142 -15.20 19.18 -2.34
C GLU A 142 -14.03 18.51 -3.07
N VAL A 143 -13.84 17.22 -2.78
CA VAL A 143 -12.89 16.35 -3.51
C VAL A 143 -13.59 15.06 -3.88
N HIS A 144 -13.68 14.80 -5.18
CA HIS A 144 -14.31 13.60 -5.74
C HIS A 144 -13.25 12.72 -6.40
N ILE A 145 -13.14 11.47 -5.95
CA ILE A 145 -12.17 10.51 -6.50
C ILE A 145 -12.90 9.48 -7.35
N ALA A 146 -12.70 9.54 -8.66
CA ALA A 146 -13.18 8.54 -9.60
C ALA A 146 -12.04 7.69 -10.15
N ARG A 147 -12.28 6.39 -10.34
CA ARG A 147 -11.34 5.46 -10.98
C ARG A 147 -12.05 4.48 -11.89
N MET A 148 -11.40 4.08 -12.97
CA MET A 148 -11.85 3.02 -13.86
C MET A 148 -10.78 1.91 -13.94
N GLY A 149 -11.24 0.66 -14.11
CA GLY A 149 -10.36 -0.49 -14.32
C GLY A 149 -10.02 -1.28 -13.05
N THR A 150 -9.30 -2.40 -13.24
CA THR A 150 -8.82 -3.26 -12.15
C THR A 150 -7.38 -3.70 -12.43
N GLY A 151 -6.56 -3.77 -11.38
CA GLY A 151 -5.15 -4.21 -11.46
C GLY A 151 -4.95 -5.73 -11.49
N GLY A 152 -5.95 -6.49 -11.98
CA GLY A 152 -5.95 -7.95 -12.02
C GLY A 152 -6.98 -8.63 -11.11
N ALA A 153 -6.96 -9.96 -11.08
CA ALA A 153 -8.05 -10.76 -10.52
C ALA A 153 -8.33 -10.51 -9.02
N ALA A 154 -7.30 -10.20 -8.22
CA ALA A 154 -7.48 -9.85 -6.81
C ALA A 154 -8.23 -8.53 -6.64
N CYS A 155 -7.82 -7.50 -7.39
CA CYS A 155 -8.47 -6.19 -7.42
C CYS A 155 -9.92 -6.31 -7.91
N GLN A 156 -10.17 -7.11 -8.95
CA GLN A 156 -11.52 -7.37 -9.44
C GLN A 156 -12.42 -8.03 -8.39
N ARG A 157 -11.94 -9.07 -7.70
CA ARG A 157 -12.68 -9.72 -6.60
C ARG A 157 -13.00 -8.74 -5.47
N GLN A 158 -12.04 -7.87 -5.12
CA GLN A 158 -12.26 -6.84 -4.11
C GLN A 158 -13.31 -5.82 -4.56
N LEU A 159 -13.26 -5.35 -5.81
CA LEU A 159 -14.26 -4.45 -6.37
C LEU A 159 -15.67 -5.06 -6.33
N HIS A 160 -15.80 -6.34 -6.70
CA HIS A 160 -17.09 -7.05 -6.60
C HIS A 160 -17.60 -7.12 -5.15
N ARG A 161 -16.73 -7.44 -4.17
CA ARG A 161 -17.10 -7.45 -2.75
C ARG A 161 -17.52 -6.07 -2.25
N ALA A 162 -16.80 -5.02 -2.64
CA ALA A 162 -17.07 -3.66 -2.21
C ALA A 162 -18.46 -3.17 -2.69
N ARG A 163 -18.90 -3.57 -3.89
CA ARG A 163 -20.23 -3.21 -4.42
C ARG A 163 -21.41 -3.73 -3.58
N ALA A 164 -21.20 -4.81 -2.85
CA ALA A 164 -22.22 -5.41 -1.98
C ALA A 164 -22.20 -4.86 -0.55
N LYS A 165 -21.27 -3.97 -0.22
CA LYS A 165 -21.12 -3.38 1.11
C LYS A 165 -21.71 -1.98 1.16
N GLU A 166 -21.92 -1.47 2.37
CA GLU A 166 -22.21 -0.06 2.59
C GLU A 166 -21.06 0.81 2.09
N ALA A 167 -21.40 1.91 1.43
CA ALA A 167 -20.46 2.97 1.12
C ALA A 167 -20.41 3.94 2.30
N ILE A 168 -19.21 4.44 2.60
CA ILE A 168 -18.96 5.47 3.59
C ILE A 168 -18.36 6.66 2.87
N ASP A 169 -18.92 7.84 3.09
CA ASP A 169 -18.40 9.10 2.54
C ASP A 169 -18.49 10.22 3.56
N TRP A 170 -17.68 11.25 3.34
CA TRP A 170 -17.63 12.44 4.17
C TRP A 170 -18.36 13.58 3.45
N HIS A 171 -19.37 14.16 4.10
CA HIS A 171 -20.20 15.22 3.53
C HIS A 171 -20.61 16.20 4.64
N ASP A 172 -20.54 17.51 4.39
CA ASP A 172 -20.88 18.57 5.35
C ASP A 172 -20.32 18.35 6.77
N GLY A 173 -19.06 17.96 6.89
CA GLY A 173 -18.39 17.79 8.19
C GLY A 173 -18.76 16.53 8.98
N HIS A 174 -19.43 15.54 8.35
CA HIS A 174 -19.75 14.27 9.02
C HIS A 174 -19.69 13.06 8.08
N TRP A 175 -19.46 11.89 8.67
CA TRP A 175 -19.53 10.61 7.97
C TRP A 175 -20.98 10.21 7.71
N ARG A 176 -21.29 9.83 6.46
CA ARG A 176 -22.56 9.22 6.07
C ARG A 176 -22.33 7.79 5.62
N LYS A 177 -23.28 6.91 5.96
CA LYS A 177 -23.34 5.54 5.46
C LYS A 177 -24.47 5.44 4.44
N ARG A 178 -24.20 4.78 3.32
CA ARG A 178 -25.20 4.57 2.27
C ARG A 178 -25.21 3.12 1.79
N PRO A 179 -26.36 2.61 1.32
CA PRO A 179 -26.40 1.34 0.61
C PRO A 179 -25.44 1.33 -0.58
N GLY A 180 -24.73 0.22 -0.78
CA GLY A 180 -23.82 0.05 -1.90
C GLY A 180 -24.52 0.33 -3.25
N GLY A 181 -23.90 1.18 -4.07
CA GLY A 181 -24.42 1.51 -5.40
C GLY A 181 -25.59 2.48 -5.46
N SER A 182 -25.95 3.15 -4.35
CA SER A 182 -27.00 4.18 -4.30
C SER A 182 -26.56 5.57 -4.80
N GLY A 183 -25.26 5.89 -4.77
CA GLY A 183 -24.70 7.16 -5.26
C GLY A 183 -24.11 7.01 -6.67
N ARG A 184 -24.92 6.61 -7.65
CA ARG A 184 -24.44 6.47 -9.04
C ARG A 184 -24.28 7.84 -9.67
N GLU A 185 -23.13 8.04 -10.30
CA GLU A 185 -22.81 9.24 -11.06
C GLU A 185 -22.23 8.84 -12.41
N LEU A 186 -22.51 9.65 -13.43
CA LEU A 186 -21.89 9.50 -14.74
C LEU A 186 -20.57 10.28 -14.74
N VAL A 187 -19.45 9.55 -14.78
CA VAL A 187 -18.11 10.14 -14.85
C VAL A 187 -17.52 9.89 -16.22
N TRP A 188 -17.11 10.96 -16.90
CA TRP A 188 -16.41 10.88 -18.17
C TRP A 188 -14.90 10.71 -17.93
N PHE A 189 -14.30 9.69 -18.57
CA PHE A 189 -12.86 9.52 -18.61
C PHE A 189 -12.36 9.91 -20.01
N PRO A 190 -11.31 10.74 -20.13
CA PRO A 190 -10.72 11.05 -21.43
C PRO A 190 -10.15 9.78 -22.09
N ASP A 191 -10.05 9.80 -23.42
CA ASP A 191 -9.41 8.73 -24.18
C ASP A 191 -7.93 8.56 -23.74
N PRO A 192 -7.42 7.32 -23.67
CA PRO A 192 -6.06 7.02 -23.21
C PRO A 192 -4.96 7.52 -24.14
#